data_AF-A0A949BI41-F1
#
_entry.id   AF-A0A949BI41-F1
#
_cell.length_a   1.000
_cell.length_b   1.000
_cell.length_c   1.000
_cell.angle_alpha   90.00
_cell.angle_beta   90.00
_cell.angle_gamma   90.00
#
_symmetry.space_group_name_H-M   'P 1'
#
loop_
_entity.id
_entity.type
_entity.pdbx_description
1 polymer ?
#
loop_
_entity_poly.entity_id
_entity_poly.type
_entity_poly.pdbx_seq_one_letter_code
_entity_poly.pdbx_strand_id
1 'polypeptide(L)'
;EGMTVQFAERMPGIEVDIGKKEVFIARSRDIRAEIEDLERRCARRDLDFFSISEDYASGLYEYLYRLKGHDNAMIDYLKGQVTGPVSFGLSVTDEDKVPLFFDKELFDAAVKTLSQRARWQASRLKEIFKDIILFVDEPSLSYFKEAGRSSKIKKEDLALSVGRVTSAIRQEDCYAGIHCCGDADWDLVLSCGIDILSFDAYSYGESLIKSSEKISDFVLKGGIIAWGIVPSAALAGRESRDSLTGKLDSYINLLSQKLDREKIIKASLITPSCGLGALDESTCESTIKLCVEVSEAAKKRITF
;
A
#
# COMPACT_ATOMS: atom_id res chain seq x y z
N GLU A 1 4.62 -16.36 -0.54
CA GLU A 1 4.23 -15.03 -1.06
C GLU A 1 5.35 -14.03 -0.82
N GLY A 2 5.46 -13.04 -1.69
CA GLY A 2 6.36 -11.89 -1.56
C GLY A 2 5.80 -10.75 -2.39
N MET A 3 5.99 -9.52 -1.92
CA MET A 3 5.37 -8.32 -2.50
C MET A 3 5.62 -8.22 -4.02
N THR A 4 6.78 -8.59 -4.53
CA THR A 4 7.03 -8.57 -5.98
C THR A 4 6.49 -9.80 -6.70
N VAL A 5 6.83 -11.01 -6.22
CA VAL A 5 6.48 -12.29 -6.86
C VAL A 5 4.97 -12.43 -7.03
N GLN A 6 4.19 -12.13 -5.99
CA GLN A 6 2.73 -12.26 -6.00
C GLN A 6 2.09 -11.48 -7.15
N PHE A 7 2.65 -10.33 -7.50
CA PHE A 7 2.10 -9.44 -8.53
C PHE A 7 2.73 -9.59 -9.93
N ALA A 8 3.56 -10.63 -10.15
CA ALA A 8 4.38 -10.78 -11.36
C ALA A 8 3.86 -11.81 -12.40
N GLU A 9 3.01 -12.76 -11.99
CA GLU A 9 2.39 -13.79 -12.87
C GLU A 9 1.86 -13.26 -14.24
N ARG A 10 2.22 -13.90 -15.37
CA ARG A 10 1.77 -13.52 -16.73
C ARG A 10 2.10 -12.06 -17.15
N MET A 11 2.97 -11.37 -16.43
CA MET A 11 3.43 -10.05 -16.87
C MET A 11 4.39 -10.20 -18.07
N PRO A 12 4.27 -9.35 -19.11
CA PRO A 12 5.15 -9.40 -20.27
C PRO A 12 6.63 -9.36 -19.89
N GLY A 13 7.42 -10.24 -20.49
CA GLY A 13 8.87 -10.29 -20.29
C GLY A 13 9.34 -10.80 -18.92
N ILE A 14 8.43 -11.14 -18.01
CA ILE A 14 8.80 -11.66 -16.69
C ILE A 14 8.94 -13.18 -16.71
N GLU A 15 10.00 -13.67 -16.06
CA GLU A 15 10.15 -15.05 -15.62
C GLU A 15 10.20 -15.11 -14.10
N VAL A 16 9.63 -16.18 -13.55
CA VAL A 16 9.53 -16.40 -12.10
C VAL A 16 10.20 -17.71 -11.76
N ASP A 17 11.28 -17.64 -10.99
CA ASP A 17 11.87 -18.82 -10.34
C ASP A 17 11.17 -19.00 -8.99
N ILE A 18 10.12 -19.83 -8.97
CA ILE A 18 9.32 -20.09 -7.76
C ILE A 18 10.19 -20.72 -6.65
N GLY A 19 11.16 -21.56 -7.03
CA GLY A 19 12.06 -22.23 -6.09
C GLY A 19 12.96 -21.25 -5.33
N LYS A 20 13.44 -20.21 -6.03
CA LYS A 20 14.24 -19.14 -5.44
C LYS A 20 13.43 -17.93 -4.98
N LYS A 21 12.13 -17.89 -5.27
CA LYS A 21 11.24 -16.72 -5.08
C LYS A 21 11.78 -15.48 -5.77
N GLU A 22 12.40 -15.66 -6.93
CA GLU A 22 12.98 -14.58 -7.73
C GLU A 22 12.10 -14.26 -8.94
N VAL A 23 12.06 -12.98 -9.29
CA VAL A 23 11.40 -12.46 -10.49
C VAL A 23 12.44 -11.70 -11.28
N PHE A 24 12.60 -12.01 -12.55
CA PHE A 24 13.53 -11.31 -13.42
C PHE A 24 12.94 -11.07 -14.81
N ILE A 25 13.52 -10.11 -15.52
CA ILE A 25 13.18 -9.83 -16.91
C ILE A 25 13.99 -10.76 -17.80
N ALA A 26 13.35 -11.54 -18.64
CA ALA A 26 14.01 -12.35 -19.66
C ALA A 26 14.23 -11.52 -20.92
N ARG A 27 15.43 -10.97 -21.10
CA ARG A 27 15.76 -10.09 -22.26
C ARG A 27 15.97 -10.86 -23.57
N SER A 28 16.09 -12.18 -23.50
CA SER A 28 16.44 -13.05 -24.63
C SER A 28 15.27 -13.39 -25.57
N ARG A 29 14.03 -12.99 -25.24
CA ARG A 29 12.81 -13.30 -26.01
C ARG A 29 12.12 -12.02 -26.52
N ASP A 30 11.46 -12.11 -27.69
CA ASP A 30 10.63 -11.01 -28.21
C ASP A 30 9.31 -10.94 -27.43
N ILE A 31 9.13 -9.85 -26.69
CA ILE A 31 7.98 -9.62 -25.81
C ILE A 31 6.89 -8.75 -26.45
N ARG A 32 7.07 -8.29 -27.70
CA ARG A 32 6.12 -7.38 -28.36
C ARG A 32 4.71 -7.96 -28.43
N ALA A 33 4.60 -9.24 -28.79
CA ALA A 33 3.32 -9.93 -28.86
C ALA A 33 2.63 -10.02 -27.49
N GLU A 34 3.38 -10.14 -26.39
CA GLU A 34 2.82 -10.12 -25.03
C GLU A 34 2.33 -8.74 -24.63
N ILE A 35 3.07 -7.69 -24.97
CA ILE A 35 2.67 -6.31 -24.71
C ILE A 35 1.40 -5.97 -25.51
N GLU A 36 1.35 -6.32 -26.79
CA GLU A 36 0.14 -6.13 -27.61
C GLU A 36 -1.06 -6.92 -27.04
N ASP A 37 -0.85 -8.16 -26.57
CA ASP A 37 -1.92 -8.93 -25.95
C ASP A 37 -2.40 -8.29 -24.63
N LEU A 38 -1.47 -7.86 -23.78
CA LEU A 38 -1.75 -7.12 -22.55
C LEU A 38 -2.63 -5.88 -22.84
N GLU A 39 -2.27 -5.08 -23.85
CA GLU A 39 -3.02 -3.89 -24.23
C GLU A 39 -4.45 -4.23 -24.68
N ARG A 40 -4.61 -5.27 -25.52
CA ARG A 40 -5.93 -5.74 -25.95
C ARG A 40 -6.79 -6.18 -24.76
N ARG A 41 -6.20 -6.88 -23.78
CA ARG A 41 -6.91 -7.37 -22.59
C ARG A 41 -7.28 -6.25 -21.62
N CYS A 42 -6.40 -5.27 -21.44
CA CYS A 42 -6.73 -4.04 -20.72
C CYS A 42 -7.91 -3.32 -21.37
N ALA A 43 -7.90 -3.16 -22.70
CA ALA A 43 -8.98 -2.50 -23.43
C ALA A 43 -10.33 -3.24 -23.31
N ARG A 44 -10.32 -4.58 -23.25
CA ARG A 44 -11.51 -5.42 -23.06
C ARG A 44 -11.95 -5.58 -21.60
N ARG A 45 -11.18 -5.05 -20.64
CA ARG A 45 -11.40 -5.27 -19.20
C ARG A 45 -11.47 -6.76 -18.83
N ASP A 46 -10.63 -7.59 -19.45
CA ASP A 46 -10.55 -9.03 -19.18
C ASP A 46 -9.87 -9.30 -17.82
N LEU A 47 -10.64 -9.17 -16.72
CA LEU A 47 -10.11 -9.32 -15.36
C LEU A 47 -9.63 -10.74 -15.04
N ASP A 48 -10.19 -11.76 -15.69
CA ASP A 48 -9.80 -13.16 -15.48
C ASP A 48 -8.37 -13.43 -15.95
N PHE A 49 -7.91 -12.76 -17.01
CA PHE A 49 -6.50 -12.83 -17.40
C PHE A 49 -5.56 -12.31 -16.30
N PHE A 50 -5.98 -11.26 -15.59
CA PHE A 50 -5.25 -10.61 -14.51
C PHE A 50 -5.46 -11.26 -13.15
N SER A 51 -6.13 -12.41 -13.09
CA SER A 51 -6.26 -13.18 -11.85
C SER A 51 -4.88 -13.59 -11.33
N ILE A 52 -4.71 -13.52 -10.02
CA ILE A 52 -3.53 -14.09 -9.36
C ILE A 52 -3.87 -15.49 -8.90
N SER A 53 -3.12 -16.49 -9.32
CA SER A 53 -3.35 -17.89 -8.92
C SER A 53 -2.96 -18.13 -7.46
N GLU A 54 -3.46 -19.23 -6.90
CA GLU A 54 -3.20 -19.62 -5.50
C GLU A 54 -1.71 -19.89 -5.24
N ASP A 55 -0.97 -20.37 -6.24
CA ASP A 55 0.49 -20.58 -6.14
C ASP A 55 1.26 -19.27 -5.87
N TYR A 56 0.73 -18.14 -6.37
CA TYR A 56 1.31 -16.81 -6.20
C TYR A 56 0.77 -16.07 -4.97
N ALA A 57 -0.45 -16.39 -4.55
CA ALA A 57 -1.20 -15.64 -3.54
C ALA A 57 -1.95 -16.53 -2.54
N SER A 58 -1.35 -17.61 -2.04
CA SER A 58 -2.00 -18.57 -1.14
C SER A 58 -2.65 -17.95 0.11
N GLY A 59 -2.05 -16.92 0.68
CA GLY A 59 -2.59 -16.14 1.80
C GLY A 59 -3.83 -15.33 1.43
N LEU A 60 -3.92 -14.81 0.19
CA LEU A 60 -5.15 -14.17 -0.31
C LEU A 60 -6.29 -15.19 -0.42
N TYR A 61 -6.02 -16.39 -0.93
CA TYR A 61 -7.05 -17.43 -1.07
C TYR A 61 -7.51 -17.95 0.30
N GLU A 62 -6.58 -18.19 1.23
CA GLU A 62 -6.91 -18.54 2.62
C GLU A 62 -7.72 -17.42 3.31
N TYR A 63 -7.35 -16.15 3.09
CA TYR A 63 -8.10 -14.99 3.59
C TYR A 63 -9.53 -14.97 3.08
N LEU A 64 -9.74 -15.13 1.77
CA LEU A 64 -11.07 -15.19 1.15
C LEU A 64 -11.89 -16.40 1.65
N TYR A 65 -11.24 -17.55 1.85
CA TYR A 65 -11.88 -18.75 2.38
C TYR A 65 -12.40 -18.52 3.80
N ARG A 66 -11.56 -17.98 4.70
CA ARG A 66 -11.95 -17.69 6.08
C ARG A 66 -13.08 -16.67 6.16
N LEU A 67 -13.02 -15.60 5.37
CA LEU A 67 -14.07 -14.58 5.36
C LEU A 67 -15.47 -15.13 5.05
N LYS A 68 -15.58 -16.18 4.23
CA LYS A 68 -16.87 -16.82 3.92
C LYS A 68 -17.43 -17.65 5.08
N GLY A 69 -16.59 -18.06 6.03
CA GLY A 69 -16.95 -18.92 7.16
C GLY A 69 -17.16 -18.20 8.49
N HIS A 70 -16.95 -16.90 8.57
CA HIS A 70 -17.03 -16.12 9.82
C HIS A 70 -18.25 -15.20 9.88
N ASP A 71 -18.72 -14.92 11.10
CA ASP A 71 -19.68 -13.84 11.34
C ASP A 71 -18.95 -12.50 11.15
N ASN A 72 -19.38 -11.81 10.11
CA ASN A 72 -18.76 -10.61 9.57
C ASN A 72 -19.44 -9.33 10.06
N ALA A 73 -20.38 -9.42 11.00
CA ALA A 73 -21.21 -8.30 11.47
C ALA A 73 -20.42 -7.13 12.09
N MET A 74 -19.17 -7.36 12.51
CA MET A 74 -18.31 -6.33 13.14
C MET A 74 -17.28 -5.73 12.17
N ILE A 75 -17.31 -6.07 10.88
CA ILE A 75 -16.36 -5.60 9.87
C ILE A 75 -17.05 -4.56 9.00
N ASP A 76 -16.53 -3.33 9.01
CA ASP A 76 -17.05 -2.26 8.15
C ASP A 76 -16.39 -2.26 6.75
N TYR A 77 -15.11 -2.62 6.68
CA TYR A 77 -14.31 -2.59 5.46
C TYR A 77 -13.40 -3.81 5.36
N LEU A 78 -13.20 -4.33 4.14
CA LEU A 78 -12.10 -5.25 3.86
C LEU A 78 -10.92 -4.52 3.26
N LYS A 79 -9.73 -4.87 3.74
CA LYS A 79 -8.46 -4.40 3.19
C LYS A 79 -7.91 -5.44 2.23
N GLY A 80 -7.57 -5.00 1.03
CA GLY A 80 -6.63 -5.69 0.15
C GLY A 80 -5.42 -4.81 -0.16
N GLN A 81 -4.54 -5.31 -1.02
CA GLN A 81 -3.30 -4.65 -1.36
C GLN A 81 -2.78 -5.05 -2.73
N VAL A 82 -2.01 -4.15 -3.32
CA VAL A 82 -1.24 -4.36 -4.54
C VAL A 82 0.11 -3.69 -4.38
N THR A 83 1.15 -4.32 -4.91
CA THR A 83 2.47 -3.69 -4.96
C THR A 83 2.45 -2.47 -5.86
N GLY A 84 3.05 -1.39 -5.41
CA GLY A 84 3.17 -0.18 -6.21
C GLY A 84 4.14 -0.32 -7.37
N PRO A 85 3.90 0.40 -8.48
CA PRO A 85 4.71 0.28 -9.69
C PRO A 85 6.17 0.68 -9.48
N VAL A 86 6.46 1.68 -8.65
CA VAL A 86 7.83 2.15 -8.42
C VAL A 86 8.61 1.09 -7.63
N SER A 87 8.06 0.59 -6.52
CA SER A 87 8.64 -0.53 -5.79
C SER A 87 8.78 -1.79 -6.63
N PHE A 88 7.77 -2.14 -7.42
CA PHE A 88 7.83 -3.29 -8.31
C PHE A 88 8.95 -3.13 -9.35
N GLY A 89 8.98 -1.99 -10.05
CA GLY A 89 9.95 -1.72 -11.11
C GLY A 89 11.38 -1.64 -10.61
N LEU A 90 11.61 -1.19 -9.37
CA LEU A 90 12.94 -1.18 -8.76
C LEU A 90 13.39 -2.56 -8.26
N SER A 91 12.45 -3.45 -7.96
CA SER A 91 12.73 -4.78 -7.41
C SER A 91 12.95 -5.84 -8.47
N VAL A 92 12.26 -5.75 -9.61
CA VAL A 92 12.43 -6.67 -10.74
C VAL A 92 13.60 -6.17 -11.60
N THR A 93 14.61 -7.02 -11.80
CA THR A 93 15.78 -6.68 -12.63
C THR A 93 15.96 -7.66 -13.78
N ASP A 94 16.67 -7.26 -14.82
CA ASP A 94 17.19 -8.19 -15.82
C ASP A 94 18.44 -8.94 -15.34
N GLU A 95 19.04 -9.73 -16.23
CA GLU A 95 20.22 -10.55 -15.97
C GLU A 95 21.45 -9.71 -15.59
N ASP A 96 21.52 -8.48 -16.07
CA ASP A 96 22.58 -7.49 -15.78
C ASP A 96 22.28 -6.66 -14.51
N LYS A 97 21.24 -7.02 -13.76
CA LYS A 97 20.77 -6.31 -12.56
C LYS A 97 20.28 -4.88 -12.83
N VAL A 98 19.87 -4.58 -14.06
CA VAL A 98 19.22 -3.32 -14.40
C VAL A 98 17.75 -3.39 -14.01
N PRO A 99 17.25 -2.47 -13.16
CA PRO A 99 15.84 -2.47 -12.78
C PRO A 99 14.87 -2.21 -13.94
N LEU A 100 13.74 -2.92 -13.93
CA LEU A 100 12.61 -2.76 -14.85
C LEU A 100 12.14 -1.30 -14.93
N PHE A 101 12.25 -0.57 -13.81
CA PHE A 101 11.93 0.85 -13.69
C PHE A 101 12.54 1.72 -14.80
N PHE A 102 13.73 1.36 -15.32
CA PHE A 102 14.42 2.15 -16.34
C PHE A 102 13.99 1.79 -17.78
N ASP A 103 13.27 0.69 -17.96
CA ASP A 103 12.67 0.32 -19.23
C ASP A 103 11.26 0.89 -19.33
N LYS A 104 11.08 1.94 -20.14
CA LYS A 104 9.79 2.66 -20.22
C LYS A 104 8.64 1.78 -20.69
N GLU A 105 8.89 0.85 -21.61
CA GLU A 105 7.85 0.01 -22.20
C GLU A 105 7.42 -1.07 -21.21
N LEU A 106 8.39 -1.76 -20.59
CA LEU A 106 8.12 -2.74 -19.55
C LEU A 106 7.54 -2.10 -18.28
N PHE A 107 8.00 -0.92 -17.89
CA PHE A 107 7.44 -0.19 -16.75
C PHE A 107 5.98 0.21 -16.98
N ASP A 108 5.62 0.67 -18.19
CA ASP A 108 4.23 0.92 -18.53
C ASP A 108 3.38 -0.36 -18.52
N ALA A 109 3.92 -1.47 -19.03
CA ALA A 109 3.27 -2.78 -18.95
C ALA A 109 3.07 -3.24 -17.49
N ALA A 110 4.03 -2.95 -16.60
CA ALA A 110 3.92 -3.21 -15.15
C ALA A 110 2.78 -2.40 -14.53
N VAL A 111 2.73 -1.09 -14.79
CA VAL A 111 1.69 -0.20 -14.28
C VAL A 111 0.29 -0.66 -14.74
N LYS A 112 0.14 -1.05 -16.02
CA LYS A 112 -1.11 -1.61 -16.57
C LYS A 112 -1.50 -2.91 -15.86
N THR A 113 -0.55 -3.83 -15.70
CA THR A 113 -0.76 -5.12 -15.05
C THR A 113 -1.18 -4.95 -13.59
N LEU A 114 -0.47 -4.13 -12.82
CA LEU A 114 -0.78 -3.86 -11.41
C LEU A 114 -2.15 -3.17 -11.24
N SER A 115 -2.46 -2.22 -12.12
CA SER A 115 -3.78 -1.57 -12.16
C SER A 115 -4.91 -2.60 -12.36
N GLN A 116 -4.75 -3.50 -13.33
CA GLN A 116 -5.77 -4.51 -13.62
C GLN A 116 -5.89 -5.58 -12.52
N ARG A 117 -4.78 -5.93 -11.85
CA ARG A 117 -4.79 -6.82 -10.68
C ARG A 117 -5.47 -6.19 -9.48
N ALA A 118 -5.27 -4.89 -9.25
CA ALA A 118 -5.99 -4.17 -8.21
C ALA A 118 -7.51 -4.25 -8.47
N ARG A 119 -7.94 -4.08 -9.72
CA ARG A 119 -9.35 -4.21 -10.13
C ARG A 119 -9.89 -5.63 -9.96
N TRP A 120 -9.12 -6.64 -10.35
CA TRP A 120 -9.48 -8.04 -10.12
C TRP A 120 -9.62 -8.35 -8.63
N GLN A 121 -8.68 -7.91 -7.79
CA GLN A 121 -8.72 -8.12 -6.35
C GLN A 121 -9.91 -7.40 -5.71
N ALA A 122 -10.22 -6.17 -6.15
CA ALA A 122 -11.43 -5.45 -5.75
C ALA A 122 -12.69 -6.28 -6.08
N SER A 123 -12.80 -6.79 -7.31
CA SER A 123 -13.94 -7.64 -7.71
C SER A 123 -14.10 -8.86 -6.82
N ARG A 124 -12.99 -9.55 -6.48
CA ARG A 124 -13.03 -10.74 -5.61
C ARG A 124 -13.43 -10.42 -4.17
N LEU A 125 -12.95 -9.32 -3.62
CA LEU A 125 -13.34 -8.88 -2.27
C LEU A 125 -14.80 -8.41 -2.26
N LYS A 126 -15.28 -7.80 -3.35
CA LYS A 126 -16.67 -7.36 -3.51
C LYS A 126 -17.71 -8.47 -3.58
N GLU A 127 -17.28 -9.71 -3.88
CA GLU A 127 -18.13 -10.88 -3.72
C GLU A 127 -18.52 -11.14 -2.25
N ILE A 128 -17.78 -10.56 -1.29
CA ILE A 128 -17.95 -10.79 0.15
C ILE A 128 -18.42 -9.52 0.87
N PHE A 129 -17.83 -8.36 0.58
CA PHE A 129 -18.16 -7.07 1.22
C PHE A 129 -18.31 -5.94 0.23
N LYS A 130 -19.22 -5.00 0.52
CA LYS A 130 -19.44 -3.84 -0.32
C LYS A 130 -18.26 -2.86 -0.27
N ASP A 131 -17.82 -2.53 0.94
CA ASP A 131 -16.89 -1.44 1.18
C ASP A 131 -15.45 -1.98 1.27
N ILE A 132 -14.65 -1.66 0.25
CA ILE A 132 -13.30 -2.20 0.07
C ILE A 132 -12.28 -1.06 0.09
N ILE A 133 -11.16 -1.31 0.77
CA ILE A 133 -9.98 -0.46 0.77
C ILE A 133 -8.84 -1.26 0.14
N LEU A 134 -8.22 -0.75 -0.92
CA LEU A 134 -7.01 -1.35 -1.49
C LEU A 134 -5.83 -0.43 -1.29
N PHE A 135 -4.76 -0.96 -0.69
CA PHE A 135 -3.51 -0.24 -0.51
C PHE A 135 -2.54 -0.51 -1.66
N VAL A 136 -1.92 0.56 -2.16
CA VAL A 136 -0.74 0.48 -3.02
C VAL A 136 0.50 0.52 -2.13
N ASP A 137 1.25 -0.57 -2.07
CA ASP A 137 2.42 -0.68 -1.20
C ASP A 137 3.67 -0.14 -1.92
N GLU A 138 4.18 1.00 -1.48
CA GLU A 138 5.28 1.75 -2.11
C GLU A 138 6.42 2.09 -1.12
N PRO A 139 7.09 1.11 -0.50
CA PRO A 139 8.25 1.40 0.36
C PRO A 139 9.37 2.14 -0.37
N SER A 140 9.53 1.94 -1.69
CA SER A 140 10.62 2.51 -2.48
C SER A 140 10.46 4.00 -2.78
N LEU A 141 9.28 4.59 -2.58
CA LEU A 141 9.11 6.05 -2.69
C LEU A 141 9.96 6.81 -1.66
N SER A 142 10.30 6.19 -0.54
CA SER A 142 11.20 6.77 0.46
C SER A 142 12.60 7.06 -0.09
N TYR A 143 13.11 6.25 -1.02
CA TYR A 143 14.43 6.45 -1.63
C TYR A 143 14.51 7.75 -2.45
N PHE A 144 13.38 8.21 -2.98
CA PHE A 144 13.33 9.40 -3.82
C PHE A 144 13.32 10.72 -3.05
N LYS A 145 13.21 10.69 -1.71
CA LYS A 145 13.33 11.90 -0.89
C LYS A 145 14.70 12.56 -1.04
N GLU A 146 15.77 11.76 -1.03
CA GLU A 146 17.15 12.23 -1.20
C GLU A 146 17.64 12.05 -2.64
N ALA A 147 17.44 10.87 -3.24
CA ALA A 147 17.89 10.58 -4.60
C ALA A 147 17.17 11.42 -5.67
N GLY A 148 15.93 11.84 -5.42
CA GLY A 148 15.16 12.71 -6.32
C GLY A 148 15.79 14.09 -6.52
N ARG A 149 16.69 14.53 -5.63
CA ARG A 149 17.43 15.80 -5.79
C ARG A 149 18.58 15.71 -6.79
N SER A 150 19.04 14.50 -7.12
CA SER A 150 20.20 14.26 -8.00
C SER A 150 19.88 13.37 -9.21
N SER A 151 18.69 12.77 -9.25
CA SER A 151 18.24 11.94 -10.38
C SER A 151 17.53 12.78 -11.45
N LYS A 152 17.55 12.30 -12.71
CA LYS A 152 16.72 12.87 -13.81
C LYS A 152 15.23 12.47 -13.71
N ILE A 153 14.83 11.75 -12.67
CA ILE A 153 13.48 11.22 -12.49
C ILE A 153 12.62 12.33 -11.88
N LYS A 154 11.53 12.67 -12.56
CA LYS A 154 10.60 13.69 -12.10
C LYS A 154 9.63 13.10 -11.09
N LYS A 155 9.34 13.83 -10.02
CA LYS A 155 8.37 13.42 -9.00
C LYS A 155 6.97 13.26 -9.60
N GLU A 156 6.65 14.09 -10.59
CA GLU A 156 5.37 14.05 -11.30
C GLU A 156 5.20 12.72 -12.05
N ASP A 157 6.26 12.20 -12.67
CA ASP A 157 6.21 10.90 -13.38
C ASP A 157 6.00 9.74 -12.39
N LEU A 158 6.63 9.80 -11.21
CA LEU A 158 6.42 8.84 -10.13
C LEU A 158 4.96 8.90 -9.63
N ALA A 159 4.47 10.09 -9.32
CA ALA A 159 3.10 10.32 -8.84
C ALA A 159 2.06 9.84 -9.86
N LEU A 160 2.28 10.09 -11.17
CA LEU A 160 1.40 9.64 -12.24
C LEU A 160 1.39 8.11 -12.37
N SER A 161 2.54 7.45 -12.19
CA SER A 161 2.61 5.99 -12.28
C SER A 161 1.80 5.30 -11.17
N VAL A 162 1.96 5.76 -9.92
CA VAL A 162 1.17 5.29 -8.77
C VAL A 162 -0.30 5.72 -8.91
N GLY A 163 -0.53 6.94 -9.38
CA GLY A 163 -1.85 7.53 -9.64
C GLY A 163 -2.71 6.74 -10.60
N ARG A 164 -2.10 6.02 -11.56
CA ARG A 164 -2.83 5.11 -12.46
C ARG A 164 -3.40 3.91 -11.72
N VAL A 165 -2.65 3.36 -10.76
CA VAL A 165 -3.10 2.22 -9.95
C VAL A 165 -4.19 2.65 -8.97
N THR A 166 -4.01 3.79 -8.28
CA THR A 166 -5.04 4.34 -7.37
C THR A 166 -6.32 4.71 -8.12
N SER A 167 -6.20 5.28 -9.32
CA SER A 167 -7.36 5.55 -10.19
C SER A 167 -8.08 4.27 -10.60
N ALA A 168 -7.35 3.19 -10.92
CA ALA A 168 -7.95 1.91 -11.27
C ALA A 168 -8.72 1.30 -10.08
N ILE A 169 -8.22 1.44 -8.85
CA ILE A 169 -8.92 1.04 -7.62
C ILE A 169 -10.24 1.83 -7.49
N ARG A 170 -10.19 3.15 -7.63
CA ARG A 170 -11.36 4.02 -7.50
C ARG A 170 -12.43 3.79 -8.57
N GLN A 171 -12.03 3.37 -9.77
CA GLN A 171 -12.97 2.99 -10.84
C GLN A 171 -13.82 1.77 -10.50
N GLU A 172 -13.36 0.94 -9.56
CA GLU A 172 -14.13 -0.17 -9.02
C GLU A 172 -14.93 0.22 -7.78
N ASP A 173 -15.12 1.52 -7.49
CA ASP A 173 -15.86 2.03 -6.32
C ASP A 173 -15.26 1.51 -4.99
N CYS A 174 -13.92 1.59 -4.90
CA CYS A 174 -13.13 1.24 -3.73
C CYS A 174 -12.29 2.44 -3.27
N TYR A 175 -11.92 2.47 -1.99
CA TYR A 175 -10.96 3.46 -1.47
C TYR A 175 -9.53 3.06 -1.83
N ALA A 176 -8.76 4.02 -2.34
CA ALA A 176 -7.35 3.82 -2.67
C ALA A 176 -6.45 4.34 -1.54
N GLY A 177 -5.79 3.43 -0.84
CA GLY A 177 -4.74 3.74 0.12
C GLY A 177 -3.34 3.67 -0.50
N ILE A 178 -2.37 4.33 0.12
CA ILE A 178 -0.94 4.05 -0.10
C ILE A 178 -0.29 3.71 1.24
N HIS A 179 0.62 2.74 1.24
CA HIS A 179 1.48 2.45 2.38
C HIS A 179 2.94 2.74 2.02
N CYS A 180 3.60 3.58 2.82
CA CYS A 180 5.03 3.83 2.71
C CYS A 180 5.69 3.72 4.08
N CYS A 181 6.54 2.70 4.26
CA CYS A 181 7.16 2.40 5.56
C CYS A 181 8.28 3.38 5.95
N GLY A 182 8.86 4.10 4.99
CA GLY A 182 10.05 4.91 5.19
C GLY A 182 9.77 6.40 5.29
N ASP A 183 10.83 7.16 5.57
CA ASP A 183 10.79 8.62 5.52
C ASP A 183 10.69 9.11 4.07
N ALA A 184 9.45 9.31 3.59
CA ALA A 184 9.18 9.67 2.21
C ALA A 184 9.11 11.18 1.97
N ASP A 185 9.12 11.54 0.69
CA ASP A 185 8.67 12.85 0.25
C ASP A 185 7.14 12.88 0.28
N TRP A 186 6.57 13.47 1.34
CA TRP A 186 5.13 13.51 1.53
C TRP A 186 4.39 14.28 0.43
N ASP A 187 5.06 15.20 -0.26
CA ASP A 187 4.45 15.93 -1.38
C ASP A 187 4.20 15.00 -2.56
N LEU A 188 5.18 14.15 -2.86
CA LEU A 188 5.08 13.12 -3.88
C LEU A 188 3.98 12.12 -3.51
N VAL A 189 4.00 11.60 -2.28
CA VAL A 189 3.03 10.60 -1.81
C VAL A 189 1.60 11.14 -1.87
N LEU A 190 1.35 12.35 -1.36
CA LEU A 190 0.02 12.97 -1.38
C LEU A 190 -0.46 13.33 -2.79
N SER A 191 0.45 13.45 -3.76
CA SER A 191 0.12 13.71 -5.17
C SER A 191 -0.31 12.46 -5.94
N CYS A 192 -0.27 11.26 -5.33
CA CYS A 192 -0.61 9.99 -5.97
C CYS A 192 -2.12 9.70 -6.10
N GLY A 193 -2.99 10.68 -5.80
CA GLY A 193 -4.46 10.52 -5.94
C GLY A 193 -5.10 9.55 -4.93
N ILE A 194 -4.56 9.51 -3.72
CA ILE A 194 -4.96 8.59 -2.64
C ILE A 194 -6.15 9.14 -1.83
N ASP A 195 -6.90 8.25 -1.21
CA ASP A 195 -7.93 8.54 -0.21
C ASP A 195 -7.40 8.29 1.22
N ILE A 196 -6.42 7.38 1.37
CA ILE A 196 -5.86 7.00 2.68
C ILE A 196 -4.32 6.98 2.63
N LEU A 197 -3.69 7.73 3.54
CA LEU A 197 -2.24 7.69 3.75
C LEU A 197 -1.91 6.74 4.91
N SER A 198 -1.21 5.64 4.66
CA SER A 198 -0.60 4.79 5.70
C SER A 198 0.91 4.92 5.68
N PHE A 199 1.50 5.02 6.88
CA PHE A 199 2.94 5.17 7.04
C PHE A 199 3.39 4.73 8.43
N ASP A 200 4.69 4.50 8.61
CA ASP A 200 5.28 4.21 9.92
C ASP A 200 5.36 5.51 10.75
N ALA A 201 4.26 5.81 11.45
CA ALA A 201 4.18 6.93 12.37
C ALA A 201 5.03 6.72 13.62
N TYR A 202 5.30 5.47 14.01
CA TYR A 202 6.13 5.16 15.17
C TYR A 202 7.57 5.65 14.98
N SER A 203 8.15 5.39 13.81
CA SER A 203 9.52 5.77 13.48
C SER A 203 9.62 7.15 12.83
N TYR A 204 8.64 7.51 11.97
CA TYR A 204 8.74 8.68 11.09
C TYR A 204 7.62 9.71 11.28
N GLY A 205 6.84 9.63 12.37
CA GLY A 205 5.78 10.58 12.69
C GLY A 205 6.20 12.05 12.59
N GLU A 206 7.36 12.40 13.16
CA GLU A 206 7.89 13.77 13.11
C GLU A 206 8.17 14.27 11.68
N SER A 207 8.53 13.38 10.76
CA SER A 207 8.75 13.75 9.37
C SER A 207 7.46 14.22 8.71
N LEU A 208 6.36 13.50 8.94
CA LEU A 208 5.05 13.87 8.41
C LEU A 208 4.58 15.23 8.97
N ILE A 209 4.82 15.47 10.25
CA ILE A 209 4.44 16.74 10.92
C ILE A 209 5.12 17.96 10.27
N LYS A 210 6.34 17.80 9.72
CA LYS A 210 7.00 18.89 8.97
C LYS A 210 6.21 19.31 7.73
N SER A 211 5.36 18.44 7.19
CA SER A 211 4.43 18.70 6.08
C SER A 211 2.98 18.97 6.56
N SER A 212 2.80 19.48 7.79
CA SER A 212 1.49 19.68 8.43
C SER A 212 0.47 20.47 7.60
N GLU A 213 0.89 21.46 6.81
CA GLU A 213 0.00 22.23 5.93
C GLU A 213 -0.65 21.34 4.86
N LYS A 214 0.15 20.55 4.14
CA LYS A 214 -0.35 19.64 3.10
C LYS A 214 -1.17 18.49 3.65
N ILE A 215 -0.81 18.03 4.85
CA ILE A 215 -1.60 17.01 5.55
C ILE A 215 -2.95 17.58 6.00
N SER A 216 -2.98 18.84 6.45
CA SER A 216 -4.23 19.51 6.78
C SER A 216 -5.11 19.65 5.54
N ASP A 217 -4.54 20.07 4.41
CA ASP A 217 -5.26 20.16 3.12
C ASP A 217 -5.79 18.80 2.66
N PHE A 218 -5.00 17.74 2.83
CA PHE A 218 -5.41 16.38 2.49
C PHE A 218 -6.62 15.95 3.31
N VAL A 219 -6.58 16.14 4.63
CA VAL A 219 -7.70 15.80 5.51
C VAL A 219 -8.94 16.67 5.23
N LEU A 220 -8.77 17.96 4.95
CA LEU A 220 -9.88 18.85 4.58
C LEU A 220 -10.56 18.45 3.27
N LYS A 221 -9.85 17.75 2.38
CA LYS A 221 -10.41 17.18 1.14
C LYS A 221 -11.02 15.79 1.34
N GLY A 222 -11.11 15.30 2.58
CA GLY A 222 -11.69 14.00 2.92
C GLY A 222 -10.68 12.86 3.04
N GLY A 223 -9.37 13.18 2.98
CA GLY A 223 -8.30 12.19 3.16
C GLY A 223 -8.22 11.65 4.59
N ILE A 224 -7.83 10.38 4.73
CA ILE A 224 -7.68 9.68 6.01
C ILE A 224 -6.21 9.35 6.28
N ILE A 225 -5.78 9.50 7.53
CA ILE A 225 -4.43 9.14 7.98
C ILE A 225 -4.51 7.82 8.76
N ALA A 226 -3.90 6.77 8.23
CA ALA A 226 -3.65 5.52 8.92
C ALA A 226 -2.30 5.59 9.66
N TRP A 227 -2.37 5.91 10.95
CA TRP A 227 -1.23 6.04 11.84
C TRP A 227 -0.67 4.65 12.18
N GLY A 228 0.41 4.28 11.51
CA GLY A 228 1.22 3.10 11.84
C GLY A 228 2.01 3.31 13.12
N ILE A 229 1.32 3.46 14.24
CA ILE A 229 1.88 3.86 15.52
C ILE A 229 2.29 2.67 16.39
N VAL A 230 1.69 1.50 16.18
CA VAL A 230 2.06 0.29 16.94
C VAL A 230 3.25 -0.38 16.26
N PRO A 231 4.41 -0.51 16.92
CA PRO A 231 5.61 -1.06 16.29
C PRO A 231 5.42 -2.52 15.88
N SER A 232 5.94 -2.85 14.71
CA SER A 232 5.97 -4.21 14.14
C SER A 232 7.40 -4.77 14.11
N ALA A 233 7.57 -5.98 13.56
CA ALA A 233 8.86 -6.67 13.41
C ALA A 233 9.66 -6.74 14.73
N ALA A 234 10.96 -6.44 14.70
CA ALA A 234 11.87 -6.53 15.85
C ALA A 234 11.52 -5.60 17.03
N LEU A 235 10.61 -4.65 16.82
CA LEU A 235 10.15 -3.69 17.82
C LEU A 235 8.79 -4.07 18.43
N ALA A 236 8.14 -5.14 17.94
CA ALA A 236 6.89 -5.62 18.49
C ALA A 236 7.03 -5.98 19.98
N GLY A 237 5.98 -5.69 20.78
CA GLY A 237 5.94 -5.98 22.22
C GLY A 237 6.78 -5.08 23.12
N ARG A 238 7.46 -4.05 22.58
CA ARG A 238 8.30 -3.13 23.38
C ARG A 238 7.55 -1.95 23.98
N GLU A 239 6.33 -1.73 23.53
CA GLU A 239 5.56 -0.52 23.83
C GLU A 239 4.25 -0.86 24.54
N SER A 240 3.77 0.11 25.31
CA SER A 240 2.51 0.01 26.03
C SER A 240 1.42 0.83 25.34
N ARG A 241 0.16 0.55 25.65
CA ARG A 241 -0.97 1.39 25.22
C ARG A 241 -0.74 2.86 25.56
N ASP A 242 -0.28 3.17 26.77
CA ASP A 242 -0.19 4.54 27.27
C ASP A 242 0.96 5.31 26.61
N SER A 243 2.11 4.67 26.38
CA SER A 243 3.23 5.28 25.66
C SER A 243 2.87 5.59 24.21
N LEU A 244 2.23 4.64 23.52
CA LEU A 244 1.79 4.83 22.13
C LEU A 244 0.68 5.88 21.99
N THR A 245 -0.29 5.89 22.92
CA THR A 245 -1.35 6.90 22.93
C THR A 245 -0.77 8.29 23.19
N GLY A 246 0.21 8.42 24.10
CA GLY A 246 0.92 9.68 24.35
C GLY A 246 1.70 10.17 23.12
N LYS A 247 2.38 9.26 22.42
CA LYS A 247 3.11 9.57 21.18
C LYS A 247 2.17 9.98 20.03
N LEU A 248 1.06 9.28 19.84
CA LEU A 248 0.04 9.67 18.88
C LEU A 248 -0.53 11.05 19.21
N ASP A 249 -0.83 11.30 20.48
CA ASP A 249 -1.39 12.58 20.93
C ASP A 249 -0.45 13.76 20.66
N SER A 250 0.86 13.57 20.81
CA SER A 250 1.83 14.63 20.51
C SER A 250 1.81 14.99 19.01
N TYR A 251 1.69 14.02 18.11
CA TYR A 251 1.55 14.26 16.67
C TYR A 251 0.23 14.97 16.34
N ILE A 252 -0.89 14.52 16.93
CA ILE A 252 -2.19 15.16 16.74
C ILE A 252 -2.16 16.60 17.26
N ASN A 253 -1.55 16.86 18.43
CA ASN A 253 -1.42 18.21 18.99
C ASN A 253 -0.62 19.14 18.06
N LEU A 254 0.43 18.65 17.43
CA LEU A 254 1.20 19.43 16.46
C LEU A 254 0.38 19.73 15.19
N LEU A 255 -0.35 18.75 14.64
CA LEU A 255 -1.28 19.00 13.53
C LEU A 255 -2.43 19.92 13.93
N SER A 256 -2.83 19.90 15.21
CA SER A 256 -3.95 20.71 15.70
C SER A 256 -3.71 22.22 15.64
N GLN A 257 -2.45 22.63 15.44
CA GLN A 257 -2.08 24.03 15.17
C GLN A 257 -2.57 24.52 13.80
N LYS A 258 -2.95 23.61 12.89
CA LYS A 258 -3.36 23.92 11.51
C LYS A 258 -4.75 23.37 11.16
N LEU A 259 -5.18 22.29 11.81
CA LEU A 259 -6.47 21.66 11.59
C LEU A 259 -7.18 21.39 12.91
N ASP A 260 -8.50 21.51 12.95
CA ASP A 260 -9.26 21.16 14.15
C ASP A 260 -8.98 19.72 14.62
N ARG A 261 -8.77 19.55 15.92
CA ARG A 261 -8.40 18.28 16.53
C ARG A 261 -9.46 17.20 16.30
N GLU A 262 -10.73 17.55 16.38
CA GLU A 262 -11.83 16.61 16.14
C GLU A 262 -11.82 16.11 14.69
N LYS A 263 -11.55 17.02 13.72
CA LYS A 263 -11.38 16.63 12.31
C LYS A 263 -10.21 15.66 12.11
N ILE A 264 -9.06 15.92 12.72
CA ILE A 264 -7.90 15.02 12.63
C ILE A 264 -8.27 13.63 13.12
N ILE A 265 -8.93 13.54 14.29
CA ILE A 265 -9.20 12.25 14.90
C ILE A 265 -10.31 11.49 14.15
N LYS A 266 -11.34 12.17 13.64
CA LYS A 266 -12.35 11.57 12.76
C LYS A 266 -11.74 11.05 11.45
N ALA A 267 -10.67 11.67 10.98
CA ALA A 267 -9.92 11.26 9.79
C ALA A 267 -8.72 10.35 10.11
N SER A 268 -8.76 9.58 11.20
CA SER A 268 -7.66 8.74 11.64
C SER A 268 -8.02 7.26 11.72
N LEU A 269 -7.11 6.39 11.24
CA LEU A 269 -7.08 4.96 11.51
C LEU A 269 -5.82 4.62 12.33
N ILE A 270 -5.90 3.58 13.15
CA ILE A 270 -4.73 3.07 13.91
C ILE A 270 -4.31 1.75 13.29
N THR A 271 -3.04 1.63 12.94
CA THR A 271 -2.48 0.41 12.34
C THR A 271 -1.16 0.04 13.02
N PRO A 272 -0.67 -1.18 12.79
CA PRO A 272 0.74 -1.48 12.95
C PRO A 272 1.60 -0.59 12.04
N SER A 273 2.87 -0.41 12.38
CA SER A 273 3.81 0.42 11.62
C SER A 273 4.16 -0.16 10.24
N CYS A 274 4.07 -1.49 10.09
CA CYS A 274 4.30 -2.23 8.85
C CYS A 274 3.58 -3.60 8.93
N GLY A 275 3.76 -4.45 7.91
CA GLY A 275 3.20 -5.80 7.87
C GLY A 275 3.73 -6.70 9.00
N LEU A 276 2.89 -7.67 9.41
CA LEU A 276 3.19 -8.61 10.50
C LEU A 276 3.67 -9.99 10.00
N GLY A 277 3.82 -10.19 8.69
CA GLY A 277 4.04 -11.51 8.09
C GLY A 277 5.34 -12.23 8.46
N ALA A 278 6.26 -11.57 9.16
CA ALA A 278 7.49 -12.17 9.68
C ALA A 278 7.42 -12.57 11.16
N LEU A 279 6.27 -12.34 11.81
CA LEU A 279 6.05 -12.60 13.23
C LEU A 279 5.25 -13.89 13.44
N ASP A 280 5.36 -14.47 14.62
CA ASP A 280 4.48 -15.57 15.04
C ASP A 280 3.05 -15.07 15.29
N GLU A 281 2.10 -16.01 15.32
CA GLU A 281 0.67 -15.71 15.47
C GLU A 281 0.36 -14.98 16.79
N SER A 282 0.99 -15.37 17.90
CA SER A 282 0.74 -14.74 19.21
C SER A 282 1.22 -13.29 19.24
N THR A 283 2.36 -13.00 18.61
CA THR A 283 2.85 -11.64 18.44
C THR A 283 1.95 -10.83 17.51
N CYS A 284 1.42 -11.44 16.44
CA CYS A 284 0.44 -10.80 15.56
C CYS A 284 -0.83 -10.39 16.34
N GLU A 285 -1.43 -11.33 17.09
CA GLU A 285 -2.64 -11.10 17.88
C GLU A 285 -2.45 -9.98 18.91
N SER A 286 -1.35 -10.03 19.67
CA SER A 286 -1.05 -9.01 20.67
C SER A 286 -0.87 -7.61 20.06
N THR A 287 -0.26 -7.54 18.87
CA THR A 287 -0.03 -6.30 18.13
C THR A 287 -1.34 -5.70 17.61
N ILE A 288 -2.22 -6.52 17.06
CA ILE A 288 -3.56 -6.09 16.60
C ILE A 288 -4.42 -5.65 17.80
N LYS A 289 -4.39 -6.39 18.91
CA LYS A 289 -5.08 -5.99 20.15
C LYS A 289 -4.59 -4.63 20.65
N LEU A 290 -3.28 -4.39 20.63
CA LEU A 290 -2.71 -3.11 21.03
C LEU A 290 -3.16 -1.95 20.11
N CYS A 291 -3.37 -2.19 18.82
CA CYS A 291 -3.96 -1.19 17.91
C CYS A 291 -5.38 -0.79 18.36
N VAL A 292 -6.21 -1.75 18.76
CA VAL A 292 -7.56 -1.51 19.28
C VAL A 292 -7.50 -0.69 20.58
N GLU A 293 -6.66 -1.10 21.52
CA GLU A 293 -6.50 -0.42 22.81
C GLU A 293 -6.04 1.04 22.64
N VAL A 294 -5.11 1.31 21.71
CA VAL A 294 -4.66 2.67 21.37
C VAL A 294 -5.79 3.48 20.72
N SER A 295 -6.57 2.88 19.81
CA SER A 295 -7.71 3.54 19.16
C SER A 295 -8.77 3.96 20.19
N GLU A 296 -9.15 3.07 21.11
CA GLU A 296 -10.11 3.36 22.17
C GLU A 296 -9.60 4.45 23.12
N ALA A 297 -8.32 4.38 23.52
CA ALA A 297 -7.71 5.38 24.39
C ALA A 297 -7.65 6.76 23.72
N ALA A 298 -7.34 6.82 22.41
CA ALA A 298 -7.35 8.06 21.64
C ALA A 298 -8.76 8.68 21.55
N LYS A 299 -9.79 7.87 21.30
CA LYS A 299 -11.20 8.32 21.22
C LYS A 299 -11.69 8.93 22.54
N LYS A 300 -11.32 8.35 23.69
CA LYS A 300 -11.70 8.88 25.01
C LYS A 300 -11.12 10.26 25.32
N ARG A 301 -10.02 10.65 24.66
CA ARG A 301 -9.40 11.98 24.79
C ARG A 301 -10.07 13.05 23.91
N ILE A 302 -11.13 12.71 23.17
CA ILE A 302 -11.95 13.66 22.38
C ILE A 302 -13.16 14.14 23.17
N THR A 303 -13.73 13.27 24.00
CA THR A 303 -14.86 13.58 24.88
C THR A 303 -14.40 14.55 25.97
N PHE A 304 -14.58 15.84 25.71
CA PHE A 304 -14.63 16.91 26.70
C PHE A 304 -15.97 16.89 27.44
#